data_AF-A0A3C1PIY9-F1
#
_entry.id   AF-A0A3C1PIY9-F1
#
_cell.length_a   1.000
_cell.length_b   1.000
_cell.length_c   1.000
_cell.angle_alpha   90.00
_cell.angle_beta   90.00
_cell.angle_gamma   90.00
#
_symmetry.space_group_name_H-M   'P 1'
#
loop_
_entity.id
_entity.type
_entity.pdbx_description
1 polymer ?
#
loop_
_entity_poly.entity_id
_entity_poly.type
_entity_poly.pdbx_seq_one_letter_code
_entity_poly.pdbx_strand_id
1 'polypeptide(L)'
;MEIVASVTFLLFATSFFTYFLTAILMYITRKILKRKLKKNFPKIWFFDFSFNDFFDYSIIGKAIKLFLSFGSQNGVRQFNSHYFDIAAIEKLSDTKTNKILKRLLLLTSIFAKLWIIILGSLIIIGIAIGMG
;
A
#
# COMPACT_ATOMS: atom_id res chain seq x y z
N MET A 1 -18.48 23.31 -15.85
CA MET A 1 -17.95 23.03 -14.50
C MET A 1 -18.60 21.78 -13.88
N GLU A 2 -19.93 21.68 -13.89
CA GLU A 2 -20.67 20.55 -13.29
C GLU A 2 -20.32 19.15 -13.81
N ILE A 3 -20.11 18.99 -15.12
CA ILE A 3 -19.72 17.70 -15.72
C ILE A 3 -18.33 17.26 -15.23
N VAL A 4 -17.37 18.19 -15.17
CA VAL A 4 -16.00 17.92 -14.70
C VAL A 4 -16.02 17.55 -13.22
N ALA A 5 -16.80 18.26 -12.40
CA ALA A 5 -16.98 17.93 -10.99
C ALA A 5 -17.61 16.54 -10.79
N SER A 6 -18.65 16.20 -11.57
CA SER A 6 -19.36 14.92 -11.48
C SER A 6 -18.47 13.72 -11.89
N VAL A 7 -17.72 13.84 -12.99
CA VAL A 7 -16.78 12.79 -13.44
C VAL A 7 -15.65 12.61 -12.43
N THR A 8 -15.11 13.71 -11.90
CA THR A 8 -14.04 13.68 -10.90
C THR A 8 -14.52 13.08 -9.58
N PHE A 9 -15.75 13.37 -9.17
CA PHE A 9 -16.39 12.77 -8.00
C PHE A 9 -16.56 11.26 -8.16
N LEU A 10 -16.99 10.79 -9.34
CA LEU A 10 -17.10 9.36 -9.62
C LEU A 10 -15.73 8.66 -9.56
N LEU A 11 -14.68 9.29 -10.10
CA LEU A 11 -13.30 8.80 -10.01
C LEU A 11 -12.82 8.75 -8.55
N PHE A 12 -13.13 9.77 -7.75
CA PHE A 12 -12.85 9.79 -6.32
C PHE A 12 -13.55 8.64 -5.61
N ALA A 13 -14.87 8.49 -5.75
CA ALA A 13 -15.65 7.47 -5.05
C ALA A 13 -15.19 6.05 -5.39
N THR A 14 -14.93 5.78 -6.68
CA THR A 14 -14.45 4.47 -7.14
C THR A 14 -13.06 4.16 -6.61
N SER A 15 -12.15 5.14 -6.64
CA SER A 15 -10.78 4.98 -6.13
C SER A 15 -10.75 4.82 -4.62
N PHE A 16 -11.61 5.55 -3.90
CA PHE A 16 -11.78 5.45 -2.46
C PHE A 16 -12.30 4.07 -2.06
N PHE A 17 -13.35 3.56 -2.72
CA PHE A 17 -13.83 2.19 -2.47
C PHE A 17 -12.74 1.14 -2.75
N THR A 18 -12.05 1.26 -3.89
CA THR A 18 -10.96 0.35 -4.25
C THR A 18 -9.81 0.42 -3.25
N TYR A 19 -9.55 1.60 -2.67
CA TYR A 19 -8.53 1.81 -1.65
C TYR A 19 -8.82 1.01 -0.38
N PHE A 20 -10.05 1.07 0.15
CA PHE A 20 -10.43 0.25 1.33
C PHE A 20 -10.35 -1.24 1.02
N LEU A 21 -10.84 -1.68 -0.13
CA LEU A 21 -10.75 -3.08 -0.54
C LEU A 21 -9.29 -3.54 -0.63
N THR A 22 -8.41 -2.72 -1.21
CA THR A 22 -6.98 -3.00 -1.32
C THR A 22 -6.31 -3.06 0.06
N ALA A 23 -6.64 -2.14 0.96
CA ALA A 23 -6.14 -2.13 2.33
C ALA A 23 -6.52 -3.42 3.10
N ILE A 24 -7.78 -3.87 2.98
CA ILE A 24 -8.27 -5.12 3.57
C ILE A 24 -7.50 -6.32 3.00
N LEU A 25 -7.35 -6.39 1.67
CA LEU A 25 -6.59 -7.46 1.02
C LEU A 25 -5.12 -7.47 1.44
N MET A 26 -4.49 -6.30 1.58
CA MET A 26 -3.12 -6.17 2.09
C MET A 26 -3.02 -6.71 3.51
N TYR A 27 -3.96 -6.33 4.39
CA TYR A 27 -3.98 -6.79 5.78
C TYR A 27 -4.10 -8.32 5.88
N ILE A 28 -5.04 -8.92 5.14
CA ILE A 28 -5.20 -10.38 5.09
C ILE A 28 -3.92 -11.05 4.54
N THR A 29 -3.36 -10.52 3.46
CA THR A 29 -2.16 -11.09 2.82
C THR A 29 -0.95 -11.02 3.75
N ARG A 30 -0.75 -9.91 4.47
CA ARG A 30 0.30 -9.78 5.50
C ARG A 30 0.11 -10.80 6.62
N LYS A 31 -1.12 -10.96 7.11
CA LYS A 31 -1.43 -11.91 8.19
C LYS A 31 -1.13 -13.36 7.78
N ILE A 32 -1.47 -13.74 6.55
CA ILE A 32 -1.15 -15.07 5.99
C ILE A 32 0.36 -15.24 5.85
N LEU A 33 1.06 -14.24 5.29
CA LEU A 33 2.51 -14.28 5.10
C LEU A 33 3.22 -14.46 6.45
N LYS A 34 2.88 -13.62 7.44
CA LYS A 34 3.43 -13.69 8.80
C LYS A 34 3.23 -15.07 9.44
N ARG A 35 2.01 -15.63 9.35
CA ARG A 35 1.73 -16.97 9.90
C ARG A 35 2.59 -18.06 9.26
N LYS A 36 2.78 -18.02 7.94
CA LYS A 36 3.64 -18.98 7.23
C LYS A 36 5.11 -18.81 7.59
N LEU A 37 5.61 -17.57 7.61
CA LEU A 37 6.99 -17.27 7.97
C LEU A 37 7.29 -17.71 9.41
N LYS A 38 6.43 -17.38 10.39
CA LYS A 38 6.62 -17.81 11.78
C LYS A 38 6.64 -19.34 11.93
N LYS A 39 5.82 -20.06 11.16
CA LYS A 39 5.73 -21.53 11.23
C LYS A 39 6.91 -22.24 10.56
N ASN A 40 7.30 -21.79 9.38
CA ASN A 40 8.26 -22.51 8.53
C ASN A 40 9.67 -21.91 8.57
N PHE A 41 9.80 -20.63 8.91
CA PHE A 41 11.04 -19.86 8.85
C PHE A 41 11.17 -18.89 10.04
N PRO A 42 11.22 -19.39 11.28
CA PRO A 42 11.21 -18.55 12.49
C PRO A 42 12.40 -17.61 12.62
N LYS A 43 13.48 -17.84 11.86
CA LYS A 43 14.68 -16.99 11.82
C LYS A 43 14.50 -15.71 11.00
N ILE A 44 13.43 -15.58 10.23
CA ILE A 44 13.17 -14.37 9.42
C ILE A 44 12.60 -13.28 10.33
N TRP A 45 13.21 -12.09 10.29
CA TRP A 45 12.73 -10.94 11.04
C TRP A 45 11.38 -10.43 10.52
N PHE A 46 10.47 -10.17 11.44
CA PHE A 46 9.20 -9.50 11.20
C PHE A 46 8.85 -8.60 12.38
N PHE A 47 8.29 -7.43 12.09
CA PHE A 47 7.79 -6.51 13.12
C PHE A 47 6.27 -6.69 13.31
N ASP A 48 5.84 -6.62 14.56
CA ASP A 48 4.42 -6.60 14.90
C ASP A 48 3.84 -5.22 14.54
N PHE A 49 3.09 -5.17 13.44
CA PHE A 49 2.38 -3.97 13.03
C PHE A 49 1.36 -3.56 14.10
N SER A 50 1.69 -2.54 14.88
CA SER A 50 0.78 -1.89 15.81
C SER A 50 0.11 -0.69 15.12
N PHE A 51 -1.09 -0.30 15.56
CA PHE A 51 -1.74 0.91 15.04
C PHE A 51 -0.90 2.18 15.31
N ASN A 52 0.00 2.14 16.32
CA ASN A 52 0.90 3.24 16.65
C ASN A 52 2.06 3.36 15.64
N ASP A 53 2.38 2.30 14.89
CA ASP A 53 3.44 2.32 13.88
C ASP A 53 3.08 3.23 12.70
N PHE A 54 1.79 3.56 12.50
CA PHE A 54 1.37 4.58 11.55
C PHE A 54 1.93 5.98 11.85
N PHE A 55 2.26 6.25 13.11
CA PHE A 55 2.80 7.53 13.57
C PHE A 55 4.32 7.52 13.74
N ASP A 56 4.98 6.39 13.47
CA ASP A 56 6.44 6.31 13.46
C ASP A 56 6.98 7.12 12.26
N TYR A 57 7.78 8.14 12.55
CA TYR A 57 8.42 8.99 11.54
C TYR A 57 9.21 8.20 10.49
N SER A 58 9.77 7.04 10.86
CA SER A 58 10.50 6.17 9.94
C SER A 58 9.59 5.48 8.92
N ILE A 59 8.35 5.15 9.32
CA ILE A 59 7.32 4.59 8.44
C ILE A 59 6.70 5.69 7.60
N ILE A 60 6.38 6.85 8.19
CA ILE A 60 5.83 8.01 7.49
C ILE A 60 6.79 8.47 6.39
N GLY A 61 8.09 8.61 6.67
CA GLY A 61 9.08 9.01 5.67
C GLY A 61 9.19 8.02 4.50
N LYS A 62 9.07 6.71 4.78
CA LYS A 62 9.02 5.68 3.73
C LYS A 62 7.70 5.67 2.96
N ALA A 63 6.58 5.95 3.62
CA ALA A 63 5.27 6.09 2.99
C ALA A 63 5.24 7.31 2.05
N ILE A 64 5.83 8.43 2.47
CA ILE A 64 6.01 9.62 1.64
C ILE A 64 6.91 9.32 0.44
N LYS A 65 8.05 8.64 0.63
CA LYS A 65 8.91 8.23 -0.49
C LYS A 65 8.19 7.26 -1.44
N LEU A 66 7.41 6.32 -0.92
CA LEU A 66 6.59 5.41 -1.71
C LEU A 66 5.59 6.19 -2.55
N PHE A 67 4.92 7.18 -1.95
CA PHE A 67 3.99 8.09 -2.61
C PHE A 67 4.67 8.90 -3.72
N LEU A 68 5.78 9.59 -3.41
CA LEU A 68 6.55 10.37 -4.39
C LEU A 68 7.11 9.51 -5.53
N SER A 69 7.37 8.22 -5.27
CA SER A 69 7.82 7.26 -6.28
C SER A 69 6.67 6.58 -7.04
N PHE A 70 5.43 7.07 -6.92
CA PHE A 70 4.24 6.55 -7.62
C PHE A 70 4.02 5.04 -7.42
N GLY A 71 4.37 4.52 -6.25
CA GLY A 71 4.27 3.09 -5.98
C GLY A 71 5.24 2.24 -6.80
N SER A 72 6.41 2.78 -7.19
CA SER A 72 7.47 2.05 -7.88
C SER A 72 7.87 0.77 -7.13
N GLN A 73 8.37 -0.25 -7.83
CA GLN A 73 8.78 -1.49 -7.17
C GLN A 73 9.87 -1.28 -6.11
N ASN A 74 10.82 -0.37 -6.34
CA ASN A 74 11.84 -0.03 -5.36
C ASN A 74 11.27 0.66 -4.12
N GLY A 75 10.35 1.63 -4.29
CA GLY A 75 9.66 2.27 -3.17
C GLY A 75 8.80 1.28 -2.38
N VAL A 76 8.09 0.39 -3.09
CA VAL A 76 7.25 -0.66 -2.50
C VAL A 76 8.09 -1.63 -1.68
N ARG A 77 9.27 -2.02 -2.18
CA ARG A 77 10.23 -2.85 -1.46
C ARG A 77 10.78 -2.14 -0.24
N GLN A 78 11.20 -0.88 -0.34
CA GLN A 78 11.69 -0.11 0.81
C GLN A 78 10.63 0.04 1.91
N PHE A 79 9.38 0.31 1.54
CA PHE A 79 8.27 0.38 2.50
C PHE A 79 8.01 -0.97 3.17
N ASN A 80 7.92 -2.06 2.39
CA ASN A 80 7.67 -3.39 2.95
C ASN A 80 8.85 -3.99 3.72
N SER A 81 10.09 -3.58 3.40
CA SER A 81 11.31 -4.02 4.09
C SER A 81 11.36 -3.64 5.56
N HIS A 82 10.55 -2.65 5.95
CA HIS A 82 10.40 -2.27 7.35
C HIS A 82 9.62 -3.32 8.15
N TYR A 83 8.73 -4.08 7.50
CA TYR A 83 7.87 -5.06 8.16
C TYR A 83 8.38 -6.50 8.01
N PHE A 84 9.08 -6.79 6.91
CA PHE A 84 9.57 -8.12 6.57
C PHE A 84 10.93 -8.01 5.88
N ASP A 85 11.84 -8.93 6.18
CA ASP A 85 13.05 -9.09 5.36
C ASP A 85 12.70 -9.74 4.01
N ILE A 86 12.37 -8.88 3.03
CA ILE A 86 12.03 -9.28 1.66
C ILE A 86 13.16 -10.10 1.03
N ALA A 87 14.41 -9.73 1.26
CA ALA A 87 15.57 -10.39 0.65
C ALA A 87 15.75 -11.80 1.21
N ALA A 88 15.55 -11.99 2.51
CA ALA A 88 15.54 -13.32 3.12
C ALA A 88 14.40 -14.19 2.57
N ILE A 89 13.19 -13.62 2.41
CA ILE A 89 12.03 -14.35 1.90
C ILE A 89 12.20 -14.76 0.43
N GLU A 90 12.73 -13.87 -0.41
CA GLU A 90 12.96 -14.15 -1.83
C GLU A 90 14.00 -15.25 -2.07
N LYS A 91 14.98 -15.35 -1.17
CA LYS A 91 15.99 -16.42 -1.18
C LYS A 91 15.43 -17.78 -0.70
N LEU A 92 14.21 -17.83 -0.17
CA LEU A 92 13.57 -19.10 0.16
C LEU A 92 13.19 -19.85 -1.11
N SER A 93 13.44 -21.16 -1.13
CA SER A 93 12.98 -22.06 -2.20
C SER A 93 11.46 -22.29 -2.21
N ASP A 94 10.71 -21.79 -1.22
CA ASP A 94 9.26 -21.96 -1.13
C ASP A 94 8.50 -21.02 -2.09
N THR A 95 8.07 -21.59 -3.21
CA THR A 95 7.28 -20.91 -4.25
C THR A 95 5.95 -20.34 -3.72
N LYS A 96 5.33 -20.99 -2.72
CA LYS A 96 4.04 -20.53 -2.17
C LYS A 96 4.21 -19.25 -1.36
N THR A 97 5.24 -19.15 -0.52
CA THR A 97 5.53 -17.95 0.27
C THR A 97 5.97 -16.80 -0.63
N ASN A 98 6.81 -17.07 -1.65
CA ASN A 98 7.20 -16.07 -2.64
C ASN A 98 6.02 -15.51 -3.44
N LYS A 99 5.04 -16.33 -3.81
CA LYS A 99 3.81 -15.86 -4.47
C LYS A 99 2.99 -14.92 -3.59
N ILE A 100 2.91 -15.20 -2.28
CA ILE A 100 2.20 -14.35 -1.31
C ILE A 100 2.92 -13.00 -1.14
N LEU A 101 4.25 -13.03 -1.02
CA LEU A 101 5.06 -11.81 -0.97
C LEU A 101 4.86 -10.95 -2.22
N LYS A 102 4.97 -11.53 -3.42
CA LYS A 102 4.72 -10.79 -4.68
C LYS A 102 3.32 -10.18 -4.73
N ARG A 103 2.30 -10.90 -4.27
CA ARG A 103 0.93 -10.37 -4.15
C ARG A 103 0.86 -9.18 -3.19
N LEU A 104 1.55 -9.26 -2.05
CA LEU A 104 1.61 -8.17 -1.08
C LEU A 104 2.28 -6.92 -1.67
N LEU A 105 3.40 -7.08 -2.38
CA LEU A 105 4.10 -5.98 -3.04
C LEU A 105 3.21 -5.32 -4.10
N LEU A 106 2.52 -6.11 -4.92
CA LEU A 106 1.57 -5.60 -5.92
C LEU A 106 0.44 -4.79 -5.27
N LEU A 107 -0.19 -5.34 -4.22
CA LEU A 107 -1.25 -4.63 -3.50
C LEU A 107 -0.75 -3.32 -2.88
N THR A 108 0.49 -3.29 -2.37
CA THR A 108 1.10 -2.06 -1.84
C THR A 108 1.33 -1.02 -2.94
N SER A 109 1.73 -1.44 -4.14
CA SER A 109 1.87 -0.55 -5.30
C SER A 109 0.52 0.05 -5.70
N ILE A 110 -0.53 -0.77 -5.79
CA ILE A 110 -1.90 -0.34 -6.11
C ILE A 110 -2.41 0.63 -5.05
N PHE A 111 -2.21 0.31 -3.77
CA PHE A 111 -2.60 1.17 -2.65
C PHE A 111 -1.99 2.57 -2.75
N ALA A 112 -0.68 2.67 -3.04
CA ALA A 112 -0.01 3.96 -3.19
C ALA A 112 -0.56 4.76 -4.38
N LYS A 113 -0.84 4.09 -5.51
CA LYS A 113 -1.40 4.73 -6.71
C LYS A 113 -2.83 5.23 -6.50
N LEU A 114 -3.68 4.46 -5.80
CA LEU A 114 -5.04 4.87 -5.47
C LEU A 114 -5.06 6.14 -4.61
N TRP A 115 -4.09 6.27 -3.71
CA TRP A 115 -3.95 7.48 -2.89
C TRP A 115 -3.70 8.73 -3.72
N ILE A 116 -2.86 8.64 -4.75
CA ILE A 116 -2.58 9.75 -5.68
C ILE A 116 -3.84 10.16 -6.44
N ILE A 117 -4.64 9.18 -6.89
CA ILE A 117 -5.91 9.46 -7.59
C ILE A 117 -6.89 10.14 -6.62
N ILE A 118 -7.00 9.67 -5.38
CA ILE A 118 -7.87 10.27 -4.36
C ILE A 118 -7.48 11.72 -4.08
N LEU A 119 -6.19 11.99 -3.81
CA LEU A 119 -5.71 13.36 -3.57
C LEU A 119 -5.89 14.27 -4.79
N GLY A 120 -5.55 13.77 -5.98
CA GLY A 120 -5.69 14.52 -7.22
C GLY A 120 -7.15 14.90 -7.49
N SER A 121 -8.07 13.95 -7.29
CA SER A 121 -9.51 14.20 -7.42
C SER A 121 -10.02 15.23 -6.41
N LEU A 122 -9.55 15.19 -5.16
CA LEU A 122 -9.94 16.18 -4.14
C LEU A 122 -9.52 17.61 -4.52
N ILE A 123 -8.32 17.78 -5.08
CA ILE A 123 -7.83 19.09 -5.54
C ILE A 123 -8.73 19.63 -6.66
N ILE A 124 -9.03 18.80 -7.66
CA ILE A 124 -9.86 19.20 -8.81
C ILE A 124 -11.28 19.54 -8.37
N ILE A 125 -11.88 18.75 -7.47
CA ILE A 125 -13.20 19.03 -6.90
C ILE A 125 -13.18 20.35 -6.11
N GLY A 126 -12.15 20.58 -5.29
CA GLY A 126 -12.00 21.82 -4.52
C GLY A 126 -11.92 23.07 -5.39
N ILE A 127 -11.15 23.02 -6.49
CA ILE A 127 -11.08 24.10 -7.48
C ILE A 127 -12.45 24.31 -8.15
N ALA A 128 -13.13 23.23 -8.52
CA ALA A 128 -14.44 23.30 -9.19
C ALA A 128 -15.52 23.93 -8.31
N ILE A 129 -15.50 23.69 -6.99
CA ILE A 129 -16.42 24.30 -6.01
C ILE A 129 -16.07 25.77 -5.77
N GLY A 130 -14.79 26.14 -5.70
CA GLY A 130 -14.36 27.51 -5.42
C GLY A 130 -14.50 28.51 -6.57
N MET A 131 -14.74 28.03 -7.79
CA MET A 131 -14.97 28.85 -8.99
C MET A 131 -16.46 28.94 -9.38
N GLY A 132 -17.35 28.23 -8.68
CA GLY A 132 -18.79 28.17 -8.94
C GLY A 132 -19.61 29.06 -8.02
#